data_AF-A0AAV3JHB0-F1
#
_entry.id   AF-A0AAV3JHB0-F1
#
_cell.length_a   1.000
_cell.length_b   1.000
_cell.length_c   1.000
_cell.angle_alpha   90.00
_cell.angle_beta   90.00
_cell.angle_gamma   90.00
#
_symmetry.space_group_name_H-M   'P 1'
#
loop_
_entity.id
_entity.type
_entity.pdbx_description
1 polymer ?
#
loop_
_entity_poly.entity_id
_entity_poly.type
_entity_poly.pdbx_seq_one_letter_code
_entity_poly.pdbx_strand_id
1 'polypeptide(L)'
;MRVSGNTGLVGLQSSYYVDFQKVQGGYDRLDRVYGATVDVAGTWTFLANGVFRGSEAPGASAYGGIKGQWSVSPGFGLPTGTSTKYLYFRVGNDTFWLDTNF
;
A
#
# COMPACT_ATOMS: atom_id res chain seq x y z
N MET A 1 5.58 -5.68 11.65
CA MET A 1 6.34 -4.41 11.53
C MET A 1 5.41 -3.29 11.09
N ARG A 2 5.62 -2.03 11.52
CA ARG A 2 4.97 -0.85 10.95
C ARG A 2 5.85 -0.23 9.86
N VAL A 3 5.33 -0.06 8.65
CA VAL A 3 6.05 0.60 7.52
C VAL A 3 5.23 1.78 7.03
N SER A 4 5.83 2.96 6.86
CA SER A 4 5.11 4.18 6.48
C SER A 4 5.79 4.91 5.32
N GLY A 5 5.01 5.57 4.45
CA GLY A 5 5.56 6.38 3.36
C GLY A 5 4.51 7.04 2.48
N ASN A 6 4.97 7.88 1.55
CA ASN A 6 4.11 8.56 0.58
C ASN A 6 3.84 7.63 -0.60
N THR A 7 2.57 7.32 -0.79
CA THR A 7 2.08 6.48 -1.88
C THR A 7 1.82 7.35 -3.10
N GLY A 8 2.88 7.73 -3.82
CA GLY A 8 2.85 8.31 -5.19
C GLY A 8 2.03 9.59 -5.43
N LEU A 9 1.25 10.05 -4.46
CA LEU A 9 0.20 11.04 -4.64
C LEU A 9 0.25 12.05 -3.48
N VAL A 10 0.24 13.34 -3.85
CA VAL A 10 0.32 14.44 -2.89
C VAL A 10 -0.89 14.39 -1.95
N GLY A 11 -0.62 14.34 -0.65
CA GLY A 11 -1.66 14.29 0.38
C GLY A 11 -2.25 12.90 0.62
N LEU A 12 -1.57 11.82 0.23
CA LEU A 12 -1.94 10.45 0.57
C LEU A 12 -0.73 9.68 1.11
N GLN A 13 -0.70 9.50 2.43
CA GLN A 13 0.32 8.76 3.15
C GLN A 13 -0.30 7.51 3.78
N SER A 14 0.37 6.36 3.69
CA SER A 14 -0.10 5.13 4.31
C SER A 14 0.95 4.52 5.23
N SER A 15 0.50 3.97 6.35
CA SER A 15 1.29 3.12 7.24
C SER A 15 0.67 1.72 7.30
N TYR A 16 1.45 0.67 7.10
CA TYR A 16 0.97 -0.71 7.13
C TYR A 16 1.41 -1.45 8.37
N TYR A 17 0.57 -2.37 8.82
CA TYR A 17 0.93 -3.44 9.73
C TYR A 17 1.07 -4.74 8.94
N VAL A 18 2.31 -5.18 8.75
CA VAL A 18 2.68 -6.31 7.89
C VAL A 18 3.65 -7.27 8.56
N ASP A 19 3.60 -8.53 8.14
CA ASP A 19 4.62 -9.55 8.39
C ASP A 19 5.20 -9.98 7.05
N PHE A 20 6.52 -9.84 6.88
CA PHE A 20 7.23 -10.23 5.68
C PHE A 20 8.64 -10.71 6.02
N GLN A 21 9.22 -11.47 5.11
CA GLN A 21 10.57 -11.99 5.17
C GLN A 21 11.38 -11.40 4.02
N LYS A 22 12.60 -10.96 4.35
CA LYS A 22 13.63 -10.61 3.39
C LYS A 22 14.71 -11.68 3.42
N VAL A 23 15.00 -12.28 2.28
CA VAL A 23 15.96 -13.38 2.18
C VAL A 23 17.07 -12.99 1.23
N GLN A 24 18.23 -12.66 1.81
CA GLN A 24 19.41 -12.27 1.02
C GLN A 24 19.78 -13.36 0.01
N GLY A 25 19.73 -13.01 -1.28
CA GLY A 25 20.01 -13.95 -2.38
C GLY A 25 18.93 -15.01 -2.62
N GLY A 26 17.75 -14.87 -2.01
CA GLY A 26 16.58 -15.73 -2.20
C GLY A 26 15.36 -14.94 -2.69
N TYR A 27 14.18 -15.57 -2.60
CA TYR A 27 12.91 -14.90 -2.91
C TYR A 27 12.25 -14.39 -1.64
N ASP A 28 11.84 -13.12 -1.67
CA ASP A 28 11.15 -12.49 -0.56
C ASP A 28 9.71 -12.99 -0.41
N ARG A 29 9.16 -12.86 0.80
CA ARG A 29 7.80 -13.34 1.12
C ARG A 29 7.04 -12.33 1.95
N LEU A 30 5.76 -12.13 1.63
CA LEU A 30 4.79 -11.37 2.41
C LEU A 30 3.75 -12.34 2.99
N ASP A 31 3.74 -12.48 4.32
CA ASP A 31 2.87 -13.41 5.02
C ASP A 31 1.51 -12.82 5.34
N ARG A 32 1.50 -11.57 5.83
CA ARG A 32 0.26 -10.92 6.28
C ARG A 32 0.29 -9.43 6.04
N VAL A 33 -0.88 -8.90 5.65
CA VAL A 33 -1.24 -7.48 5.80
C VAL A 33 -2.47 -7.45 6.68
N TYR A 34 -2.34 -7.00 7.93
CA TYR A 34 -3.43 -7.10 8.91
C TYR A 34 -3.99 -5.73 9.34
N GLY A 35 -3.47 -4.64 8.76
CA GLY A 35 -4.08 -3.34 8.90
C GLY A 35 -3.27 -2.25 8.20
N ALA A 36 -3.85 -1.07 8.09
CA ALA A 36 -3.16 0.13 7.70
C ALA A 36 -3.83 1.37 8.30
N THR A 37 -3.05 2.42 8.52
CA THR A 37 -3.55 3.78 8.72
C THR A 37 -3.28 4.58 7.46
N VAL A 38 -4.24 5.43 7.07
CA VAL A 38 -4.10 6.29 5.88
C VAL A 38 -4.36 7.72 6.30
N ASP A 39 -3.34 8.56 6.15
CA ASP A 39 -3.42 9.99 6.36
C ASP A 39 -3.66 10.64 5.00
N VAL A 40 -4.83 11.28 4.84
CA VAL A 40 -5.27 11.85 3.57
C VAL A 40 -5.72 13.30 3.69
N ALA A 41 -5.56 14.06 2.62
CA ALA A 41 -6.36 15.27 2.41
C ALA A 41 -7.77 14.86 1.97
N GLY A 42 -8.78 15.11 2.81
CA GLY A 42 -10.16 14.66 2.60
C GLY A 42 -10.55 13.52 3.54
N THR A 43 -11.37 12.58 3.07
CA THR A 43 -11.82 11.42 3.89
C THR A 43 -11.43 10.10 3.24
N TRP A 44 -10.96 9.17 4.07
CA TRP A 44 -10.65 7.80 3.67
C TRP A 44 -11.61 6.82 4.31
N THR A 45 -12.22 5.95 3.49
CA THR A 45 -13.05 4.82 3.95
C THR A 45 -12.36 3.53 3.59
N PHE A 46 -12.00 2.74 4.60
CA PHE A 46 -11.39 1.43 4.41
C PHE A 46 -12.40 0.42 3.87
N LEU A 47 -12.01 -0.36 2.84
CA LEU A 47 -12.86 -1.41 2.27
C LEU A 47 -12.31 -2.81 2.51
N ALA A 48 -11.01 -3.02 2.27
CA ALA A 48 -10.39 -4.33 2.42
C ALA A 48 -8.87 -4.23 2.58
N ASN A 49 -8.25 -5.29 3.11
CA ASN A 49 -6.82 -5.54 3.11
C ASN A 49 -6.51 -7.00 2.80
N GLY A 50 -5.29 -7.27 2.37
CA GLY A 50 -4.82 -8.64 2.23
C GLY A 50 -3.48 -8.78 1.53
N VAL A 51 -3.05 -10.03 1.41
CA VAL A 51 -1.91 -10.44 0.58
C VAL A 51 -2.47 -10.89 -0.77
N PHE A 52 -1.94 -10.32 -1.85
CA PHE A 52 -2.36 -10.66 -3.22
C PHE A 52 -1.37 -11.60 -3.89
N ARG A 53 -0.07 -11.43 -3.61
CA ARG A 53 0.99 -12.36 -3.96
C ARG A 53 1.91 -12.55 -2.77
N GLY A 54 1.90 -13.76 -2.22
CA GLY A 54 2.67 -14.09 -1.00
C GLY A 54 4.17 -14.20 -1.23
N SER A 55 4.62 -14.67 -2.40
CA SER A 55 6.04 -14.87 -2.68
C SER A 55 6.49 -14.07 -3.89
N GLU A 56 7.70 -13.57 -3.84
CA GLU A 56 8.41 -13.06 -5.00
C GLU A 56 8.61 -14.18 -6.03
N ALA A 57 8.56 -13.80 -7.30
CA ALA A 57 8.81 -14.67 -8.45
C ALA A 57 9.76 -13.95 -9.42
N PRO A 58 10.38 -14.67 -10.37
CA PRO A 58 11.18 -14.04 -11.42
C PRO A 58 10.45 -12.87 -12.08
N GLY A 59 10.99 -11.65 -11.94
CA GLY A 59 10.41 -10.44 -12.51
C GLY A 59 9.19 -9.87 -11.78
N ALA A 60 8.83 -10.38 -10.59
CA ALA A 60 7.60 -9.97 -9.92
C ALA A 60 7.72 -10.01 -8.37
N SER A 61 7.51 -8.87 -7.71
CA SER A 61 7.53 -8.78 -6.24
C SER A 61 6.34 -9.48 -5.57
N ALA A 62 6.54 -9.93 -4.32
CA ALA A 62 5.45 -10.21 -3.39
C ALA A 62 4.74 -8.90 -3.07
N TYR A 63 3.41 -8.92 -2.97
CA TYR A 63 2.66 -7.72 -2.64
C TYR A 63 1.33 -8.01 -1.99
N GLY A 64 0.96 -7.06 -1.14
CA GLY A 64 -0.32 -6.99 -0.47
C GLY A 64 -0.67 -5.53 -0.33
N GLY A 65 -1.78 -5.23 0.33
CA GLY A 65 -2.15 -3.85 0.49
C GLY A 65 -3.54 -3.66 1.02
N ILE A 66 -4.06 -2.46 0.77
CA ILE A 66 -5.40 -2.06 1.15
C ILE A 66 -6.15 -1.50 -0.06
N LYS A 67 -7.47 -1.64 0.01
CA LYS A 67 -8.43 -0.99 -0.87
C LYS A 67 -9.27 -0.04 -0.02
N GLY A 68 -9.48 1.18 -0.51
CA GLY A 68 -10.38 2.13 0.12
C GLY A 68 -11.01 3.10 -0.86
N GLN A 69 -11.99 3.84 -0.37
CA GLN A 69 -12.52 5.01 -1.06
C GLN A 69 -11.87 6.26 -0.51
N TRP A 70 -11.37 7.10 -1.40
CA TRP A 70 -10.85 8.41 -1.08
C TRP A 70 -11.77 9.48 -1.67
N SER A 71 -12.31 10.33 -0.79
CA SER A 71 -13.17 11.44 -1.17
C SER A 71 -12.49 12.76 -0.88
N VAL A 72 -12.38 13.59 -1.90
CA VAL A 72 -11.73 14.90 -1.85
C VAL A 72 -12.77 15.98 -2.13
N SER A 73 -12.96 16.89 -1.16
CA SER A 73 -13.80 18.06 -1.34
C SER A 73 -13.06 19.17 -2.11
N PRO A 74 -13.77 20.11 -2.74
CA PRO A 74 -13.15 21.32 -3.28
C PRO A 74 -12.33 22.08 -2.24
N GLY A 75 -11.24 22.72 -2.66
CA GLY A 75 -10.40 23.58 -1.79
C GLY A 75 -9.07 22.97 -1.33
N PHE A 76 -8.83 21.67 -1.56
CA PHE A 76 -7.55 21.02 -1.25
C PHE A 76 -6.49 21.11 -2.36
N GLY A 77 -6.78 21.78 -3.48
CA GLY A 77 -5.88 21.81 -4.63
C GLY A 77 -5.68 20.44 -5.30
N LEU A 78 -6.58 19.50 -5.04
CA LEU A 78 -6.56 18.12 -5.53
C LEU A 78 -7.82 17.83 -6.37
N PRO A 79 -7.80 16.82 -7.26
CA PRO A 79 -8.99 16.42 -8.02
C PRO A 79 -10.15 16.06 -7.09
N THR A 80 -11.27 16.74 -7.27
CA THR A 80 -12.46 16.58 -6.41
C THR A 80 -13.27 15.34 -6.78
N GLY A 81 -13.91 14.74 -5.79
CA GLY A 81 -14.80 13.59 -5.96
C GLY A 81 -14.35 12.37 -5.17
N THR A 82 -15.08 11.26 -5.35
CA THR A 82 -14.79 9.98 -4.70
C THR A 82 -14.16 9.03 -5.70
N SER A 83 -13.05 8.42 -5.34
CA SER A 83 -12.38 7.41 -6.16
C SER A 83 -11.96 6.20 -5.33
N THR A 84 -11.95 5.02 -5.95
CA THR A 84 -11.38 3.83 -5.32
C THR A 84 -9.87 3.88 -5.49
N LYS A 85 -9.14 3.62 -4.41
CA LYS A 85 -7.67 3.56 -4.41
C LYS A 85 -7.19 2.21 -3.93
N TYR A 86 -6.12 1.75 -4.57
CA TYR A 86 -5.37 0.58 -4.16
C TYR A 86 -3.98 1.03 -3.78
N LEU A 87 -3.64 0.83 -2.51
CA LEU A 87 -2.33 1.15 -1.97
C LEU A 87 -1.65 -0.19 -1.66
N TYR A 88 -0.43 -0.36 -2.11
CA TYR A 88 0.30 -1.61 -2.00
C TYR A 88 1.55 -1.46 -1.15
N PHE A 89 1.83 -2.50 -0.37
CA PHE A 89 3.12 -2.79 0.21
C PHE A 89 3.76 -3.92 -0.61
N ARG A 90 4.98 -3.67 -1.11
CA ARG A 90 5.72 -4.62 -1.94
C ARG A 90 7.01 -5.04 -1.25
N VAL A 91 7.40 -6.28 -1.47
CA VAL A 91 8.68 -6.85 -1.03
C VAL A 91 9.29 -7.63 -2.19
N GLY A 92 10.57 -7.41 -2.45
CA GLY A 92 11.32 -8.10 -3.49
C GLY A 92 12.70 -7.50 -3.68
N ASN A 93 13.60 -8.28 -4.29
CA ASN A 93 15.01 -7.94 -4.49
C ASN A 93 15.66 -7.39 -3.21
N ASP A 94 15.42 -8.03 -2.06
CA ASP A 94 15.93 -7.63 -0.73
C ASP A 94 15.42 -6.25 -0.24
N THR A 95 14.45 -5.66 -0.93
CA THR A 95 13.90 -4.33 -0.66
C THR A 95 12.41 -4.39 -0.33
N PHE A 96 11.88 -3.30 0.22
CA PHE A 96 10.43 -3.09 0.33
C PHE A 96 10.10 -1.65 -0.07
N TRP A 97 8.92 -1.43 -0.62
CA TRP A 97 8.45 -0.10 -0.99
C TRP A 97 6.93 -0.03 -1.03
N LEU A 98 6.41 1.20 -1.07
CA LEU A 98 5.00 1.48 -1.24
C LEU A 98 4.70 1.82 -2.69
N ASP A 99 3.56 1.36 -3.18
CA ASP A 99 3.14 1.52 -4.57
C ASP A 99 1.63 1.79 -4.66
N THR A 100 1.16 2.33 -5.79
CA THR A 100 -0.24 2.68 -6.03
C THR A 100 -0.67 2.33 -7.45
N ASN A 101 -1.87 1.73 -7.61
CA ASN A 101 -2.53 1.71 -8.93
C ASN A 101 -3.56 2.83 -9.03
N PHE A 102 -3.63 3.44 -10.20
CA PHE A 102 -4.58 4.49 -10.56
C PHE A 102 -5.70 3.97 -11.47
#